data_AF-A0A9D1MTX9-F1
#
_entry.id   AF-A0A9D1MTX9-F1
#
_cell.length_a   1.000
_cell.length_b   1.000
_cell.length_c   1.000
_cell.angle_alpha   90.00
_cell.angle_beta   90.00
_cell.angle_gamma   90.00
#
_symmetry.space_group_name_H-M   'P 1'
#
loop_
_entity.id
_entity.type
_entity.pdbx_description
1 polymer ?
#
loop_
_entity_poly.entity_id
_entity_poly.type
_entity_poly.pdbx_seq_one_letter_code
_entity_poly.pdbx_strand_id
1 'polypeptide(L)'
;MQKKLHVNRIKKYTFRFYKGAQWFSITHNLAEYLLQHEKEIRRIFRWSFCTDEIFLQTFAMQSPYKTNIVNDYLRYIDWERGNPYTFTDADYDELRSSDKLFARKFDEMKSAKVVNKIRNDFK
;
A
#
# COMPACT_ATOMS: atom_id res chain seq x y z
N MET A 1 1.22 9.94 21.91
CA MET A 1 0.82 9.34 23.20
C MET A 1 1.88 8.37 23.74
N GLN A 2 2.22 7.28 23.05
CA GLN A 2 3.20 6.28 23.53
C GLN A 2 4.58 6.87 23.89
N LYS A 3 5.15 7.73 23.03
CA LYS A 3 6.41 8.45 23.32
C LYS A 3 6.31 9.33 24.58
N LYS A 4 5.20 10.05 24.75
CA LYS A 4 4.95 10.91 25.93
C LYS A 4 4.82 10.08 27.22
N LEU A 5 4.27 8.87 27.12
CA LEU A 5 4.11 7.93 28.23
C LEU A 5 5.31 6.97 28.41
N HIS A 6 6.39 7.15 27.64
CA HIS A 6 7.57 6.27 27.64
C HIS A 6 7.26 4.77 27.42
N VAL A 7 6.16 4.46 26.74
CA VAL A 7 5.76 3.07 26.46
C VAL A 7 6.34 2.63 25.12
N ASN A 8 7.18 1.59 25.15
CA ASN A 8 7.68 0.92 23.94
C ASN A 8 7.04 -0.47 23.79
N ARG A 9 6.03 -0.56 22.94
CA ARG A 9 5.28 -1.82 22.69
C ARG A 9 6.00 -2.80 21.76
N ILE A 10 7.05 -2.35 21.06
CA ILE A 10 7.79 -3.17 20.10
C ILE A 10 9.00 -3.88 20.72
N LYS A 11 9.52 -3.38 21.85
CA LYS A 11 10.72 -3.92 22.54
C LYS A 11 10.68 -5.42 22.83
N LYS A 12 9.47 -5.98 23.02
CA LYS A 12 9.27 -7.39 23.33
C LYS A 12 9.42 -8.33 22.12
N TYR A 13 9.53 -7.80 20.90
CA TYR A 13 9.68 -8.60 19.68
C TYR A 13 11.13 -8.57 19.20
N THR A 14 11.64 -9.71 18.76
CA THR A 14 13.00 -9.87 18.24
C THR A 14 13.10 -9.55 16.75
N PHE A 15 11.98 -9.58 16.02
CA PHE A 15 11.92 -9.23 14.61
C PHE A 15 11.81 -7.72 14.39
N ARG A 16 12.16 -7.27 13.18
CA ARG A 16 12.03 -5.88 12.76
C ARG A 16 10.65 -5.61 12.19
N PHE A 17 10.10 -4.43 12.50
CA PHE A 17 8.89 -3.93 11.87
C PHE A 17 9.25 -3.20 10.58
N TYR A 18 8.47 -3.45 9.54
CA TYR A 18 8.60 -2.83 8.23
C TYR A 18 7.33 -2.03 7.92
N LYS A 19 7.48 -0.95 7.15
CA LYS A 19 6.36 -0.10 6.71
C LYS A 19 6.39 0.08 5.20
N GLY A 20 5.24 0.33 4.59
CA GLY A 20 5.13 0.61 3.17
C GLY A 20 3.73 1.11 2.81
N ALA A 21 3.40 1.11 1.52
CA ALA A 21 2.08 1.51 1.07
C ALA A 21 1.00 0.51 1.52
N GLN A 22 -0.18 1.02 1.86
CA GLN A 22 -1.39 0.21 2.08
C GLN A 22 -1.82 -0.57 0.82
N TRP A 23 -1.46 -0.09 -0.38
CA TRP A 23 -1.81 -0.73 -1.65
C TRP A 23 -0.76 -1.77 -2.03
N PHE A 24 -1.19 -2.99 -2.27
CA PHE A 24 -0.29 -4.11 -2.58
C PHE A 24 -0.93 -5.12 -3.52
N SER A 25 -0.09 -5.94 -4.13
CA SER A 25 -0.48 -7.15 -4.84
C SER A 25 0.34 -8.29 -4.26
N ILE A 26 -0.31 -9.38 -3.86
CA ILE A 26 0.35 -10.52 -3.23
C ILE A 26 -0.05 -11.81 -3.93
N THR A 27 0.85 -12.79 -3.90
CA THR A 27 0.56 -14.13 -4.40
C THR A 27 -0.38 -14.87 -3.44
N HIS A 28 -1.05 -15.90 -3.95
CA HIS A 28 -1.88 -16.78 -3.15
C HIS A 28 -1.12 -17.35 -1.94
N ASN A 29 0.10 -17.86 -2.15
CA ASN A 29 0.90 -18.47 -1.09
C ASN A 29 1.28 -17.48 0.03
N LEU A 30 1.53 -16.21 -0.30
CA LEU A 30 1.76 -15.19 0.72
C LEU A 30 0.46 -14.86 1.47
N ALA A 31 -0.68 -14.84 0.78
CA ALA A 31 -1.98 -14.66 1.44
C ALA A 31 -2.27 -15.81 2.42
N GLU A 32 -2.03 -17.07 2.04
CA GLU A 32 -2.17 -18.22 2.94
C GLU A 32 -1.23 -18.12 4.16
N TYR A 33 0.02 -17.73 3.95
CA TYR A 33 0.98 -17.51 5.04
C TYR A 33 0.46 -16.47 6.04
N LEU A 34 -0.13 -15.36 5.56
CA LEU A 34 -0.71 -14.34 6.43
C LEU A 34 -1.91 -14.88 7.23
N LEU A 35 -2.77 -15.68 6.60
CA LEU A 35 -3.92 -16.31 7.26
C LEU A 35 -3.49 -17.29 8.35
N GLN A 36 -2.43 -18.07 8.11
CA GLN A 36 -1.85 -18.95 9.13
C GLN A 36 -1.35 -18.18 10.35
N HIS A 37 -0.95 -16.91 10.18
CA HIS A 37 -0.48 -16.03 11.25
C HIS A 37 -1.54 -15.03 11.75
N GLU A 38 -2.80 -15.15 11.34
CA GLU A 38 -3.86 -14.16 11.61
C GLU A 38 -3.97 -13.81 13.11
N LYS A 39 -3.98 -14.83 13.99
CA LYS A 39 -4.08 -14.64 15.45
C LYS A 39 -2.91 -13.82 15.99
N GLU A 40 -1.71 -14.06 15.47
CA GLU A 40 -0.52 -13.33 15.88
C GLU A 40 -0.55 -11.89 15.35
N ILE A 41 -0.84 -11.71 14.07
CA ILE A 41 -1.01 -10.38 13.43
C ILE A 41 -2.01 -9.56 14.24
N ARG A 42 -3.19 -10.12 14.52
CA ARG A 42 -4.24 -9.46 15.31
C ARG A 42 -3.78 -9.12 16.73
N ARG A 43 -3.00 -9.99 17.38
CA ARG A 43 -2.45 -9.72 18.73
C ARG A 43 -1.42 -8.59 18.71
N ILE A 44 -0.54 -8.55 17.72
CA ILE A 44 0.52 -7.55 17.61
C ILE A 44 -0.08 -6.17 17.27
N PHE A 45 -0.97 -6.14 16.28
CA PHE A 45 -1.35 -4.90 15.61
C PHE A 45 -2.73 -4.33 15.95
N ARG A 46 -3.57 -5.05 16.73
CA ARG A 46 -4.93 -4.59 17.11
C ARG A 46 -5.02 -3.14 17.60
N TRP A 47 -3.99 -2.68 18.30
CA TRP A 47 -3.94 -1.32 18.86
C TRP A 47 -2.86 -0.47 18.19
N SER A 48 -2.52 -0.77 16.94
CA SER A 48 -1.58 -0.01 16.13
C SER A 48 -2.33 1.02 15.29
N PHE A 49 -1.68 2.17 15.07
CA PHE A 49 -2.17 3.21 14.17
C PHE A 49 -1.70 2.90 12.75
N CYS A 50 -2.57 3.09 11.74
CA CYS A 50 -2.31 2.77 10.32
C CYS A 50 -1.68 1.38 10.15
N THR A 51 -2.31 0.36 10.75
CA THR A 51 -1.74 -0.99 10.76
C THR A 51 -1.57 -1.60 9.37
N ASP A 52 -2.43 -1.21 8.44
CA ASP A 52 -2.46 -1.59 7.04
C ASP A 52 -1.19 -1.19 6.28
N GLU A 53 -0.47 -0.18 6.75
CA GLU A 53 0.86 0.22 6.22
C GLU A 53 2.04 -0.51 6.87
N ILE A 54 1.79 -1.41 7.84
CA ILE A 54 2.85 -2.03 8.67
C ILE A 54 2.77 -3.56 8.69
N PHE A 55 1.57 -4.12 8.91
CA PHE A 55 1.44 -5.54 9.24
C PHE A 55 1.92 -6.42 8.07
N LEU A 56 1.49 -6.08 6.85
CA LEU A 56 1.76 -6.86 5.67
C LEU A 56 3.26 -6.87 5.38
N GLN A 57 3.90 -5.71 5.37
CA GLN A 57 5.32 -5.55 5.10
C GLN A 57 6.14 -6.27 6.16
N THR A 58 5.73 -6.18 7.43
CA THR A 58 6.40 -6.86 8.54
C THR A 58 6.32 -8.37 8.43
N PHE A 59 5.16 -8.94 8.07
CA PHE A 59 5.01 -10.39 7.94
C PHE A 59 5.56 -10.92 6.62
N ALA A 60 5.48 -10.16 5.53
CA ALA A 60 6.09 -10.53 4.25
C ALA A 60 7.61 -10.66 4.38
N MET A 61 8.28 -9.73 5.07
CA MET A 61 9.73 -9.79 5.31
C MET A 61 10.17 -10.93 6.25
N GLN A 62 9.25 -11.44 7.08
CA GLN A 62 9.47 -12.62 7.92
C GLN A 62 9.13 -13.94 7.21
N SER A 63 8.38 -13.87 6.11
CA SER A 63 7.96 -15.04 5.36
C SER A 63 9.12 -15.66 4.58
N PRO A 64 9.00 -16.95 4.18
CA PRO A 64 9.93 -17.57 3.23
C PRO A 64 10.02 -16.83 1.89
N TYR A 65 9.05 -15.98 1.55
CA TYR A 65 8.96 -15.26 0.29
C TYR A 65 9.69 -13.91 0.29
N LYS A 66 10.42 -13.56 1.36
CA LYS A 66 11.08 -12.25 1.49
C LYS A 66 11.97 -11.87 0.28
N THR A 67 12.60 -12.86 -0.34
CA THR A 67 13.49 -12.67 -1.50
C THR A 67 12.75 -12.37 -2.79
N ASN A 68 11.45 -12.65 -2.83
CA ASN A 68 10.58 -12.41 -3.99
C ASN A 68 9.87 -11.05 -3.89
N ILE A 69 10.09 -10.29 -2.81
CA ILE A 69 9.45 -8.99 -2.61
C ILE A 69 10.13 -7.96 -3.51
N VAL A 70 9.33 -7.34 -4.37
CA VAL A 70 9.73 -6.20 -5.19
C VAL A 70 9.31 -4.92 -4.46
N ASN A 71 10.22 -3.95 -4.37
CA ASN A 71 9.94 -2.64 -3.75
C ASN A 71 9.20 -1.70 -4.72
N ASP A 72 8.16 -2.20 -5.35
CA ASP A 72 7.24 -1.46 -6.21
C ASP A 72 5.86 -2.07 -6.07
N TYR A 73 4.88 -1.25 -5.70
CA TYR A 73 3.50 -1.68 -5.56
C TYR A 73 2.71 -1.51 -6.86
N LEU A 74 3.30 -1.07 -7.97
CA LEU A 74 2.67 -0.92 -9.29
C LEU A 74 1.42 -0.02 -9.29
N ARG A 75 1.35 0.94 -8.36
CA ARG A 75 0.32 2.01 -8.37
C ARG A 75 1.03 3.33 -8.60
N TYR A 76 0.58 4.11 -9.58
CA TYR A 76 0.98 5.50 -9.69
C TYR A 76 0.22 6.33 -8.67
N ILE A 77 0.94 6.89 -7.71
CA ILE A 77 0.41 7.83 -6.72
C ILE A 77 1.29 9.07 -6.74
N ASP A 78 0.70 10.19 -7.08
CA ASP A 78 1.41 11.46 -7.08
C ASP A 78 1.28 12.15 -5.71
N TRP A 79 2.41 12.19 -5.01
CA TRP A 79 2.59 12.85 -3.72
C TRP A 79 3.26 14.21 -3.83
N GLU A 80 3.74 14.60 -5.02
CA GLU A 80 4.46 15.85 -5.26
C GLU A 80 3.49 17.00 -5.54
N ARG A 81 2.45 16.75 -6.35
CA ARG A 81 1.43 17.75 -6.70
C ARG A 81 0.28 17.84 -5.67
N GLY A 82 0.26 17.01 -4.63
CA GLY A 82 -0.81 17.02 -3.63
C GLY A 82 -0.75 15.92 -2.57
N ASN A 83 -1.84 15.73 -1.84
CA ASN A 83 -1.92 14.81 -0.70
C ASN A 83 -3.03 13.75 -0.79
N PRO A 84 -2.86 12.69 -1.59
CA PRO A 84 -2.21 12.65 -2.89
C PRO A 84 -3.00 13.45 -3.95
N TYR A 85 -2.35 13.81 -5.06
CA TYR A 85 -2.94 14.59 -6.15
C TYR A 85 -4.15 13.88 -6.80
N THR A 86 -5.08 14.69 -7.31
CA THR A 86 -6.26 14.21 -8.05
C THR A 86 -6.04 14.50 -9.53
N PHE A 87 -5.82 13.44 -10.30
CA PHE A 87 -5.55 13.55 -11.74
C PHE A 87 -6.73 14.13 -12.51
N THR A 88 -6.38 14.86 -13.57
CA THR A 88 -7.28 15.55 -14.49
C THR A 88 -7.03 15.11 -15.93
N ASP A 89 -7.80 15.61 -16.89
CA ASP A 89 -7.62 15.24 -18.30
C ASP A 89 -6.33 15.76 -18.92
N ALA A 90 -5.70 16.75 -18.29
CA ALA A 90 -4.36 17.23 -18.65
C ALA A 90 -3.27 16.18 -18.34
N ASP A 91 -3.50 15.29 -17.36
CA ASP A 91 -2.53 14.28 -16.94
C ASP A 91 -2.69 12.96 -17.71
N TYR A 92 -3.55 12.91 -18.73
CA TYR A 92 -3.86 11.67 -19.45
C TYR A 92 -2.64 11.03 -20.12
N ASP A 93 -1.82 11.82 -20.81
CA ASP A 93 -0.64 11.29 -21.52
C ASP A 93 0.40 10.75 -20.54
N GLU A 94 0.56 11.43 -19.39
CA GLU A 94 1.39 10.99 -18.27
C GLU A 94 0.91 9.63 -17.73
N LEU A 95 -0.38 9.52 -17.42
CA LEU A 95 -1.01 8.28 -16.95
C LEU A 95 -0.87 7.13 -17.95
N ARG A 96 -1.04 7.41 -19.25
CA ARG A 96 -0.93 6.42 -20.32
C ARG A 96 0.51 5.95 -20.54
N SER A 97 1.50 6.81 -20.29
CA SER A 97 2.92 6.47 -20.41
C SER A 97 3.50 5.74 -19.20
N SER A 98 2.76 5.69 -18.09
CA SER A 98 3.20 5.06 -16.85
C SER A 98 3.39 3.55 -16.99
N ASP A 99 4.43 3.01 -16.35
CA ASP A 99 4.69 1.56 -16.23
C ASP A 99 3.84 0.89 -15.12
N LYS A 100 2.95 1.66 -14.46
CA LYS A 100 2.14 1.19 -13.34
C LYS A 100 0.82 0.60 -13.83
N LEU A 101 0.33 -0.41 -13.13
CA LEU A 101 -0.91 -1.12 -13.47
C LEU A 101 -2.17 -0.37 -12.99
N PHE A 102 -2.03 0.44 -11.96
CA PHE A 102 -3.12 1.19 -11.33
C PHE A 102 -2.68 2.62 -11.06
N ALA A 103 -3.62 3.54 -10.87
CA ALA A 103 -3.32 4.92 -10.47
C ALA A 103 -4.33 5.44 -9.44
N ARG A 104 -3.92 6.42 -8.63
CA ARG A 104 -4.81 7.21 -7.76
C ARG A 104 -4.22 8.62 -7.51
N LYS A 105 -5.03 9.65 -7.30
CA LYS A 105 -6.49 9.61 -7.10
C LYS A 105 -7.24 10.16 -8.31
N PHE A 106 -8.47 9.67 -8.47
CA PHE A 106 -9.45 10.18 -9.42
C PHE A 106 -10.67 10.67 -8.65
N ASP A 107 -11.29 11.73 -9.16
CA ASP A 107 -12.52 12.31 -8.62
C ASP A 107 -13.39 12.72 -9.81
N GLU A 108 -14.46 11.97 -10.07
CA GLU A 108 -15.33 12.20 -11.23
C GLU A 108 -16.08 13.52 -11.15
N MET A 109 -16.31 14.07 -9.94
CA MET A 109 -16.91 15.40 -9.80
C MET A 109 -15.97 16.51 -10.28
N LYS A 110 -14.65 16.29 -10.16
CA LYS A 110 -13.63 17.26 -10.62
C LYS A 110 -13.23 17.02 -12.06
N SER A 111 -13.06 15.77 -12.48
CA SER A 111 -12.66 15.43 -13.84
C SER A 111 -13.12 14.02 -14.22
N ALA A 112 -14.39 13.85 -14.57
CA ALA A 112 -14.87 12.62 -15.20
C ALA A 112 -14.20 12.35 -16.57
N LYS A 113 -13.66 13.39 -17.21
CA LYS A 113 -13.09 13.31 -18.57
C LYS A 113 -11.85 12.42 -18.62
N VAL A 114 -10.94 12.51 -17.65
CA VAL A 114 -9.74 11.63 -17.62
C VAL A 114 -10.12 10.16 -17.48
N VAL A 115 -11.08 9.86 -16.59
CA VAL A 115 -11.57 8.49 -16.38
C VAL A 115 -12.19 7.93 -17.67
N ASN A 116 -12.97 8.75 -18.38
CA ASN A 116 -13.56 8.36 -19.65
C ASN A 116 -12.52 8.11 -20.76
N LYS A 117 -11.48 8.96 -20.87
CA LYS A 117 -10.39 8.75 -21.85
C LYS A 117 -9.69 7.42 -21.59
N ILE A 118 -9.26 7.18 -20.34
CA ILE A 118 -8.60 5.93 -19.94
C ILE A 118 -9.50 4.72 -20.23
N ARG A 119 -10.79 4.79 -19.88
CA ARG A 119 -11.73 3.67 -20.13
C ARG A 119 -11.88 3.34 -21.61
N ASN A 120 -11.82 4.34 -22.50
CA ASN A 120 -11.94 4.11 -23.93
C ASN A 120 -10.68 3.47 -24.53
N ASP A 121 -9.52 3.58 -23.88
CA ASP A 121 -8.29 2.94 -24.34
C ASP A 121 -8.25 1.43 -24.10
N PHE A 122 -9.09 0.94 -23.18
CA PHE A 122 -9.17 -0.48 -22.81
C PHE A 122 -10.30 -1.23 -23.53
N LYS A 123 -11.05 -0.55 -24.40
CA LYS A 123 -12.09 -1.15 -25.24
C LYS A 123 -11.50 -1.57 -26.59
#